data_AF-A0A7S2PBW4-F1
#
_entry.id   AF-A0A7S2PBW4-F1
#
_cell.length_a   1.000
_cell.length_b   1.000
_cell.length_c   1.000
_cell.angle_alpha   90.00
_cell.angle_beta   90.00
_cell.angle_gamma   90.00
#
_symmetry.space_group_name_H-M   'P 1'
#
loop_
_entity.id
_entity.type
_entity.pdbx_description
1 polymer ?
#
loop_
_entity_poly.entity_id
_entity_poly.type
_entity_poly.pdbx_seq_one_letter_code
_entity_poly.pdbx_strand_id
1 'polypeptide(L)'
;GLEELSAFDCGLTGEFMEALEAAAAPGQLRKLDVSNNDGLGERGWAAVGRLVPKGLEELSAFDCGLTGEFMEALEAAAAPGQLRKLDVSNNDGLGERGWAAVGRLVPKGLEELSA
;
A
#
# COMPACT_ATOMS: atom_id res chain seq x y z
N GLY A 1 -9.09 3.72 17.97
CA GLY A 1 -9.79 3.37 16.71
C GLY A 1 -9.24 2.05 16.21
N LEU A 2 -9.67 1.56 15.05
CA LEU A 2 -9.01 0.40 14.42
C LEU A 2 -7.62 0.83 13.94
N GLU A 3 -6.56 0.24 14.49
CA GLU A 3 -5.16 0.59 14.15
C GLU A 3 -4.54 -0.35 13.11
N GLU A 4 -5.03 -1.59 13.05
CA GLU A 4 -4.53 -2.63 12.17
C GLU A 4 -5.71 -3.31 11.48
N LEU A 5 -5.61 -3.51 10.18
CA LEU A 5 -6.57 -4.28 9.39
C LEU A 5 -5.80 -5.29 8.54
N SER A 6 -6.09 -6.58 8.75
CA SER A 6 -5.69 -7.65 7.83
C SER A 6 -6.96 -8.23 7.21
N ALA A 7 -6.99 -8.21 5.88
CA ALA A 7 -8.08 -8.67 5.04
C ALA A 7 -7.53 -9.50 3.88
N PHE A 8 -6.68 -10.48 4.25
CA PHE A 8 -6.10 -11.46 3.35
C PHE A 8 -7.19 -12.26 2.61
N ASP A 9 -7.10 -12.34 1.28
CA ASP A 9 -7.99 -13.17 0.44
C ASP A 9 -9.47 -13.01 0.79
N CYS A 10 -9.92 -11.75 0.87
CA CYS A 10 -11.27 -11.39 1.29
C CYS A 10 -12.18 -10.99 0.10
N GLY A 11 -11.68 -11.08 -1.13
CA GLY A 11 -12.40 -10.62 -2.32
C GLY A 11 -12.68 -9.11 -2.28
N LEU A 12 -11.75 -8.32 -1.73
CA LEU A 12 -11.89 -6.88 -1.60
C LEU A 12 -11.99 -6.20 -2.98
N THR A 13 -12.77 -5.13 -3.03
CA THR A 13 -12.93 -4.30 -4.22
C THR A 13 -12.45 -2.88 -3.94
N GLY A 14 -12.30 -2.09 -5.01
CA GLY A 14 -11.98 -0.67 -4.87
C GLY A 14 -12.99 0.12 -4.03
N GLU A 15 -14.27 -0.25 -4.05
CA GLU A 15 -15.32 0.40 -3.25
C GLU A 15 -15.06 0.25 -1.74
N PHE A 16 -14.64 -0.94 -1.31
CA PHE A 16 -14.26 -1.16 0.09
C PHE A 16 -13.09 -0.27 0.50
N MET A 17 -12.07 -0.15 -0.35
CA MET A 17 -10.91 0.67 -0.05
C MET A 17 -11.23 2.17 -0.03
N GLU A 18 -12.11 2.65 -0.91
CA GLU A 18 -12.61 4.02 -0.87
C GLU A 18 -13.39 4.32 0.42
N ALA A 19 -14.25 3.38 0.85
CA ALA A 19 -14.98 3.51 2.11
C ALA A 19 -14.04 3.49 3.33
N LEU A 20 -13.05 2.59 3.33
CA LEU A 20 -12.03 2.52 4.38
C LEU A 20 -11.24 3.83 4.46
N GLU A 21 -10.80 4.36 3.31
CA GLU A 21 -10.08 5.62 3.22
C GLU A 21 -10.92 6.77 3.77
N ALA A 22 -12.20 6.87 3.38
CA ALA A 22 -13.11 7.90 3.87
C ALA A 22 -13.34 7.82 5.39
N ALA A 23 -13.39 6.62 5.97
CA ALA A 23 -13.61 6.39 7.38
C ALA A 23 -12.34 6.55 8.25
N ALA A 24 -11.15 6.35 7.68
CA ALA A 24 -9.89 6.43 8.40
C ALA A 24 -9.51 7.88 8.75
N ALA A 25 -9.48 8.18 10.05
CA ALA A 25 -8.93 9.43 10.55
C ALA A 25 -7.39 9.45 10.47
N PRO A 26 -6.75 10.63 10.38
CA PRO A 26 -5.30 10.74 10.42
C PRO A 26 -4.71 10.10 11.71
N GLY A 27 -3.66 9.30 11.55
CA GLY A 27 -2.99 8.55 12.62
C GLY A 27 -3.76 7.34 13.13
N GLN A 28 -4.93 7.04 12.57
CA GLN A 28 -5.75 5.93 13.05
C GLN A 28 -5.26 4.60 12.51
N LEU A 29 -5.28 4.38 11.19
CA LEU A 29 -4.91 3.10 10.58
C LEU A 29 -3.41 3.09 10.26
N ARG A 30 -2.64 2.28 10.98
CA ARG A 30 -1.18 2.21 10.88
C ARG A 30 -0.69 0.99 10.11
N LYS A 31 -1.46 -0.10 10.11
CA LYS A 31 -1.10 -1.33 9.37
C LYS A 31 -2.25 -1.81 8.51
N LEU A 32 -1.94 -2.12 7.26
CA LEU A 32 -2.90 -2.61 6.30
C LEU A 32 -2.33 -3.80 5.56
N ASP A 33 -3.03 -4.92 5.62
CA ASP A 33 -2.76 -6.11 4.83
C ASP A 33 -3.98 -6.41 3.95
N VAL A 34 -3.79 -6.28 2.64
CA VAL A 34 -4.78 -6.54 1.58
C VAL A 34 -4.29 -7.61 0.62
N SER A 35 -3.36 -8.46 1.06
CA SER A 35 -2.75 -9.52 0.25
C SER A 35 -3.80 -10.47 -0.36
N ASN A 36 -3.52 -11.03 -1.54
CA ASN A 36 -4.43 -11.85 -2.33
C ASN A 36 -5.77 -11.15 -2.68
N ASN A 37 -5.73 -9.84 -2.99
CA ASN A 37 -6.90 -9.12 -3.49
C ASN A 37 -6.54 -8.37 -4.79
N ASP A 38 -6.53 -9.09 -5.91
CA ASP A 38 -6.30 -8.53 -7.26
C ASP A 38 -7.48 -7.66 -7.77
N GLY A 39 -8.66 -7.82 -7.17
CA GLY A 39 -9.90 -7.10 -7.49
C GLY A 39 -9.98 -5.64 -7.04
N LEU A 40 -8.94 -5.09 -6.39
CA LEU A 40 -8.95 -3.70 -5.92
C LEU A 40 -9.03 -2.69 -7.08
N GLY A 41 -8.38 -3.00 -8.20
CA GLY A 41 -8.31 -2.13 -9.37
C GLY A 41 -7.68 -0.76 -9.08
N GLU A 42 -7.67 0.11 -10.09
CA GLU A 42 -7.02 1.43 -10.03
C GLU A 42 -7.58 2.31 -8.88
N ARG A 43 -8.90 2.30 -8.68
CA ARG A 43 -9.55 3.09 -7.64
C ARG A 43 -9.17 2.62 -6.24
N GLY A 44 -9.13 1.31 -6.01
CA GLY A 44 -8.72 0.74 -4.73
C GLY A 44 -7.28 1.11 -4.40
N TRP A 45 -6.37 0.98 -5.37
CA TRP A 45 -4.98 1.37 -5.20
C TRP A 45 -4.78 2.87 -4.99
N ALA A 46 -5.57 3.72 -5.66
CA ALA A 46 -5.57 5.15 -5.39
C ALA A 46 -6.01 5.46 -3.94
N ALA A 47 -6.98 4.72 -3.41
CA ALA A 47 -7.40 4.85 -2.02
C ALA A 47 -6.33 4.34 -1.04
N VAL A 48 -5.66 3.21 -1.32
CA VAL A 48 -4.49 2.74 -0.54
C VAL A 48 -3.40 3.81 -0.50
N GLY A 49 -3.07 4.43 -1.64
CA GLY A 49 -2.08 5.50 -1.72
C GLY A 49 -2.44 6.72 -0.85
N ARG A 50 -3.73 7.04 -0.72
CA ARG A 50 -4.23 8.12 0.15
C ARG A 50 -4.24 7.77 1.65
N LEU A 51 -4.15 6.49 2.01
CA LEU A 51 -3.97 6.07 3.41
C LEU A 51 -2.55 6.33 3.92
N VAL A 52 -1.54 6.36 3.05
CA VAL A 52 -0.14 6.66 3.42
C VAL A 52 0.01 8.03 4.11
N PRO A 53 -0.41 9.16 3.51
CA PRO A 53 -0.33 10.45 4.18
C PRO A 53 -1.28 10.57 5.39
N LYS A 54 -2.22 9.62 5.57
CA LYS A 54 -3.05 9.51 6.77
C LYS A 54 -2.37 8.77 7.92
N GLY A 55 -1.13 8.30 7.78
CA GLY A 55 -0.38 7.68 8.86
C GLY A 55 -0.18 6.17 8.71
N LEU A 56 -0.38 5.60 7.53
CA LEU A 56 -0.07 4.19 7.28
C LEU A 56 1.45 3.96 7.35
N GLU A 57 1.86 2.97 8.13
CA GLU A 57 3.27 2.63 8.40
C GLU A 57 3.69 1.29 7.79
N GLU A 58 2.76 0.34 7.71
CA GLU A 58 3.00 -1.00 7.18
C GLU A 58 1.94 -1.34 6.13
N LEU A 59 2.39 -1.74 4.95
CA LEU A 59 1.53 -2.19 3.85
C LEU A 59 1.95 -3.58 3.39
N SER A 60 1.02 -4.54 3.42
CA SER A 60 1.17 -5.84 2.78
C SER A 60 0.20 -5.98 1.61
N ALA A 61 0.76 -6.21 0.42
CA ALA A 61 0.04 -6.33 -0.84
C ALA A 61 0.62 -7.49 -1.67
N PHE A 62 0.87 -8.62 -1.01
CA PHE A 62 1.32 -9.85 -1.65
C PHE A 62 0.28 -10.31 -2.67
N ASP A 63 0.71 -10.59 -3.91
CA ASP A 63 -0.14 -11.11 -5.00
C ASP A 63 -1.44 -10.31 -5.20
N CYS A 64 -1.31 -9.01 -5.46
CA CYS A 64 -2.45 -8.13 -5.70
C CYS A 64 -2.42 -7.44 -7.08
N GLY A 65 -1.59 -7.92 -8.00
CA GLY A 65 -1.47 -7.37 -9.36
C GLY A 65 -0.94 -5.94 -9.41
N LEU A 66 0.00 -5.59 -8.52
CA LEU A 66 0.58 -4.24 -8.46
C LEU A 66 1.29 -3.86 -9.75
N THR A 67 1.18 -2.57 -10.09
CA THR A 67 1.86 -1.97 -11.25
C THR A 67 2.97 -1.02 -10.81
N GLY A 68 3.91 -0.76 -11.72
CA GLY A 68 4.94 0.26 -11.50
C GLY A 68 4.38 1.66 -11.25
N GLU A 69 3.26 2.02 -11.90
CA GLU A 69 2.58 3.31 -11.71
C GLU A 69 2.05 3.48 -10.28
N PHE A 70 1.45 2.43 -9.72
CA PHE A 70 1.03 2.45 -8.32
C PHE A 70 2.23 2.68 -7.40
N MET A 71 3.35 1.98 -7.61
CA MET A 71 4.52 2.16 -6.76
C MET A 71 5.15 3.55 -6.87
N GLU A 72 5.16 4.17 -8.05
CA GLU A 72 5.57 5.57 -8.22
C GLU A 72 4.66 6.52 -7.43
N ALA A 73 3.33 6.30 -7.49
CA ALA A 73 2.38 7.10 -6.73
C ALA A 73 2.50 6.90 -5.22
N LEU A 74 2.70 5.66 -4.77
CA LEU A 74 2.91 5.31 -3.36
C LEU A 74 4.19 5.99 -2.83
N GLU A 75 5.27 5.92 -3.60
CA GLU A 75 6.53 6.59 -3.28
C GLU A 75 6.34 8.10 -3.17
N ALA A 76 5.66 8.73 -4.13
CA ALA A 76 5.39 10.17 -4.08
C ALA A 76 4.55 10.59 -2.86
N ALA A 77 3.61 9.75 -2.43
CA ALA A 77 2.75 10.02 -1.27
C ALA A 77 3.45 9.78 0.09
N ALA A 78 4.46 8.92 0.13
CA ALA A 78 5.17 8.58 1.36
C ALA A 78 6.10 9.71 1.82
N ALA A 79 5.80 10.27 2.99
CA ALA A 79 6.69 11.17 3.70
C ALA A 79 7.88 10.40 4.32
N PRO A 80 9.03 11.05 4.58
CA PRO A 80 10.14 10.41 5.28
C PRO A 80 9.72 9.90 6.66
N GLY A 81 10.09 8.65 6.97
CA GLY A 81 9.76 7.93 8.20
C GLY A 81 8.34 7.38 8.26
N GLN A 82 7.52 7.60 7.22
CA GLN A 82 6.11 7.18 7.22
C GLN A 82 5.96 5.68 6.94
N LEU A 83 6.28 5.23 5.73
CA LEU A 83 6.13 3.83 5.33
C LEU A 83 7.42 3.06 5.68
N ARG A 84 7.33 2.18 6.69
CA ARG A 84 8.47 1.46 7.27
C ARG A 84 8.55 0.01 6.82
N LYS A 85 7.41 -0.63 6.58
CA LYS A 85 7.35 -2.01 6.10
C LYS A 85 6.50 -2.12 4.86
N LEU A 86 7.02 -2.84 3.87
CA LEU A 86 6.35 -3.03 2.60
C LEU A 86 6.50 -4.47 2.11
N ASP A 87 5.40 -5.14 1.87
CA ASP A 87 5.37 -6.40 1.13
C ASP A 87 4.70 -6.19 -0.23
N VAL A 88 5.49 -6.37 -1.29
CA VAL A 88 5.04 -6.32 -2.69
C VAL A 88 5.39 -7.62 -3.42
N SER A 89 5.68 -8.69 -2.69
CA SER A 89 6.09 -9.96 -3.27
C SER A 89 4.97 -10.57 -4.14
N ASN A 90 5.39 -11.37 -5.12
CA ASN A 90 4.49 -11.96 -6.13
C ASN A 90 3.69 -10.92 -6.95
N ASN A 91 4.31 -9.77 -7.27
CA ASN A 91 3.73 -8.77 -8.17
C ASN A 91 4.63 -8.52 -9.39
N ASP A 92 4.48 -9.34 -10.43
CA ASP A 92 5.28 -9.25 -11.65
C ASP A 92 5.08 -7.94 -12.45
N GLY A 93 3.96 -7.23 -12.19
CA GLY A 93 3.58 -5.98 -12.87
C GLY A 93 4.37 -4.74 -12.45
N LEU A 94 5.24 -4.82 -11.45
CA LEU A 94 6.03 -3.67 -10.98
C LEU A 94 6.97 -3.12 -12.06
N GLY A 95 7.65 -4.01 -12.78
CA GLY A 95 8.67 -3.66 -13.77
C GLY A 95 9.81 -2.79 -13.20
N GLU A 96 10.67 -2.29 -14.07
CA GLU A 96 11.84 -1.48 -13.68
C GLU A 96 11.45 -0.20 -12.93
N ARG A 97 10.36 0.45 -13.36
CA ARG A 97 9.87 1.70 -12.74
C ARG A 97 9.39 1.47 -11.31
N GLY A 98 8.64 0.40 -11.07
CA GLY A 98 8.19 0.03 -9.73
C GLY A 98 9.35 -0.26 -8.80
N TRP A 99 10.32 -1.07 -9.25
CA TRP A 99 11.53 -1.34 -8.46
C TRP A 99 12.38 -0.10 -8.19
N ALA A 100 12.47 0.82 -9.15
CA ALA A 100 13.13 2.10 -8.93
C ALA A 100 12.42 2.95 -7.86
N ALA A 101 11.08 2.92 -7.82
CA ALA A 101 10.29 3.59 -6.78
C ALA A 101 10.47 2.94 -5.41
N VAL A 102 10.48 1.59 -5.34
CA VAL A 102 10.83 0.86 -4.11
C VAL A 102 12.22 1.28 -3.60
N GLY A 103 13.21 1.38 -4.48
CA GLY A 103 14.55 1.86 -4.11
C GLY A 103 14.56 3.29 -3.54
N ARG A 104 13.66 4.17 -3.99
CA ARG A 104 13.51 5.53 -3.46
C ARG A 104 12.78 5.60 -2.11
N LEU A 105 12.11 4.53 -1.68
CA LEU A 105 11.55 4.43 -0.33
C LEU A 105 12.63 4.14 0.73
N VAL A 106 13.75 3.52 0.35
CA VAL A 106 14.89 3.26 1.27
C VAL A 106 15.39 4.54 1.96
N PRO A 107 15.78 5.61 1.25
CA PRO A 107 16.19 6.86 1.91
C PRO A 107 15.03 7.59 2.61
N LYS A 108 13.78 7.18 2.36
CA LYS A 108 12.60 7.65 3.09
C LYS A 108 12.32 6.86 4.36
N GLY A 109 13.15 5.89 4.74
CA GLY A 109 13.01 5.16 6.00
C GLY A 109 12.24 3.85 5.90
N LEU A 110 12.21 3.22 4.72
CA LEU A 110 11.78 1.83 4.60
C LEU A 110 12.79 0.92 5.31
N GLU A 111 12.32 0.14 6.27
CA GLU A 111 13.10 -0.73 7.16
C GLU A 111 13.04 -2.20 6.76
N GLU A 112 11.88 -2.65 6.28
CA GLU A 112 11.63 -4.04 5.87
C GLU A 112 10.94 -4.08 4.50
N LEU A 113 11.46 -4.92 3.61
CA LEU A 113 10.92 -5.15 2.26
C LEU A 113 10.79 -6.67 2.02
N SER A 114 9.59 -7.10 1.66
CA SER A 114 9.32 -8.41 1.06
C SER A 114 9.04 -8.21 -0.43
N ALA A 115 9.74 -8.95 -1.28
CA ALA A 115 9.86 -8.71 -2.73
C ALA A 115 9.96 -10.04 -3.49
#